data_AF-A0A9J7MYB3-F1
#
_entry.id   AF-A0A9J7MYB3-F1
#
_cell.length_a   1.000
_cell.length_b   1.000
_cell.length_c   1.000
_cell.angle_alpha   90.00
_cell.angle_beta   90.00
_cell.angle_gamma   90.00
#
_symmetry.space_group_name_H-M   'P 1'
#
loop_
_entity.id
_entity.type
_entity.pdbx_description
1 polymer ?
#
loop_
_entity_poly.entity_id
_entity_poly.type
_entity_poly.pdbx_seq_one_letter_code
_entity_poly.pdbx_strand_id
1 'polypeptide(L)'
;MPTTVDALKLDQDKEQIRTAALEQRLHEMTKSPAPKKWREDGRCGQWFPAEDGNPAECDPAGDYACCSEFTWCGKTAAHCDCPACVDYRNTGSNTHSESWSTVNNTFNDSIPSFNPT
;
A
#
# COMPACT_ATOMS: atom_id res chain seq x y z
N MET A 1 -5.56 -63.38 -4.65
CA MET A 1 -6.37 -62.66 -3.66
C MET A 1 -5.55 -61.44 -3.25
N PRO A 2 -5.92 -60.21 -3.61
CA PRO A 2 -5.20 -59.02 -3.13
C PRO A 2 -5.22 -59.00 -1.60
N THR A 3 -4.09 -58.66 -0.98
CA THR A 3 -3.97 -58.72 0.47
C THR A 3 -4.56 -57.47 1.11
N THR A 4 -4.95 -57.56 2.38
CA THR A 4 -5.55 -56.42 3.12
C THR A 4 -4.65 -55.19 3.14
N VAL A 5 -3.32 -55.38 3.09
CA VAL A 5 -2.33 -54.30 2.99
C VAL A 5 -2.35 -53.60 1.63
N ASP A 6 -2.69 -54.29 0.53
CA ASP A 6 -2.81 -53.66 -0.79
C ASP A 6 -4.03 -52.72 -0.86
N ALA A 7 -5.13 -53.12 -0.20
CA ALA A 7 -6.33 -52.28 -0.09
C ALA A 7 -6.07 -51.05 0.80
N LEU A 8 -5.43 -51.24 1.96
CA LEU A 8 -5.05 -50.15 2.87
C LEU A 8 -4.11 -49.13 2.21
N LYS A 9 -3.17 -49.60 1.36
CA LYS A 9 -2.25 -48.72 0.64
C LYS A 9 -2.99 -47.90 -0.41
N LEU A 10 -3.92 -48.52 -1.15
CA LEU A 10 -4.77 -47.83 -2.11
C LEU A 10 -5.66 -46.75 -1.46
N ASP A 11 -6.21 -47.04 -0.28
CA ASP A 11 -6.99 -46.06 0.49
C ASP A 11 -6.13 -44.88 0.94
N GLN A 12 -4.89 -45.15 1.35
CA GLN A 12 -3.94 -44.11 1.74
C GLN A 12 -3.43 -43.29 0.56
N ASP A 13 -3.17 -43.92 -0.58
CA ASP A 13 -2.81 -43.24 -1.84
C ASP A 13 -3.94 -42.32 -2.31
N LYS A 14 -5.20 -42.74 -2.17
CA LYS A 14 -6.37 -41.92 -2.53
C LYS A 14 -6.51 -40.67 -1.67
N GLU A 15 -6.25 -40.78 -0.36
CA GLU A 15 -6.26 -39.62 0.54
C GLU A 15 -5.07 -38.68 0.29
N GLN A 16 -3.89 -39.20 -0.04
CA GLN A 16 -2.76 -38.36 -0.44
C GLN A 16 -3.03 -37.60 -1.74
N ILE A 17 -3.66 -38.23 -2.74
CA ILE A 17 -4.05 -37.56 -3.98
C ILE A 17 -5.05 -36.41 -3.73
N ARG A 18 -6.01 -36.61 -2.82
CA ARG A 18 -6.96 -35.55 -2.41
C ARG A 18 -6.25 -34.40 -1.71
N THR A 19 -5.31 -34.73 -0.82
CA THR A 19 -4.55 -33.74 -0.06
C THR A 19 -3.66 -32.90 -0.98
N ALA A 20 -2.94 -33.53 -1.91
CA ALA A 20 -2.10 -32.84 -2.89
C ALA A 20 -2.91 -31.89 -3.79
N ALA A 21 -4.12 -32.26 -4.19
CA ALA A 21 -5.00 -31.39 -4.97
C ALA A 21 -5.51 -30.16 -4.17
N LEU A 22 -5.72 -30.30 -2.86
CA LEU A 22 -6.07 -29.19 -1.97
C LEU A 22 -4.87 -28.26 -1.74
N GLU A 23 -3.68 -28.82 -1.54
CA GLU A 23 -2.43 -28.06 -1.40
C GLU A 23 -2.07 -27.31 -2.69
N GLN A 24 -2.29 -27.91 -3.86
CA GLN A 24 -2.08 -27.23 -5.14
C GLN A 24 -3.01 -26.02 -5.30
N ARG A 25 -4.29 -26.13 -4.93
CA ARG A 25 -5.23 -25.00 -4.92
C ARG A 25 -4.83 -23.92 -3.91
N LEU A 26 -4.38 -24.31 -2.73
CA LEU A 26 -3.90 -23.36 -1.73
C LEU A 26 -2.66 -22.62 -2.25
N HIS A 27 -1.74 -23.32 -2.92
CA HIS A 27 -0.57 -22.70 -3.53
C HIS A 27 -0.97 -21.66 -4.59
N GLU A 28 -1.94 -21.97 -5.45
CA GLU A 28 -2.49 -21.01 -6.41
C GLU A 28 -3.10 -19.77 -5.74
N MET A 29 -3.81 -19.95 -4.62
CA MET A 29 -4.38 -18.83 -3.85
C MET A 29 -3.32 -17.99 -3.12
N THR A 30 -2.22 -18.60 -2.67
CA THR A 30 -1.13 -17.92 -1.95
C THR A 30 -0.06 -17.31 -2.88
N LYS A 31 -0.05 -17.68 -4.16
CA LYS A 31 0.92 -17.20 -5.15
C LYS A 31 0.64 -15.77 -5.59
N SER A 32 -0.55 -15.24 -5.32
CA SER A 32 -0.83 -13.82 -5.51
C SER A 32 -0.19 -13.06 -4.34
N PRO A 33 0.94 -12.37 -4.53
CA PRO A 33 1.38 -11.39 -3.55
C PRO A 33 0.23 -10.39 -3.34
N ALA A 34 0.03 -9.95 -2.11
CA ALA A 34 -0.92 -8.88 -1.83
C ALA A 34 -0.65 -7.74 -2.83
N PRO A 35 -1.70 -7.16 -3.42
CA PRO A 35 -1.53 -6.19 -4.49
C PRO A 35 -0.66 -5.03 -3.98
N LYS A 36 0.50 -4.83 -4.63
CA LYS A 36 1.42 -3.77 -4.28
C LYS A 36 0.74 -2.44 -4.58
N LYS A 37 0.69 -1.55 -3.58
CA LYS A 37 0.14 -0.20 -3.74
C LYS A 37 1.13 0.77 -4.37
N TRP A 38 2.41 0.44 -4.39
CA TRP A 38 3.48 1.23 -4.98
C TRP A 38 4.02 0.55 -6.24
N ARG A 39 4.61 1.36 -7.13
CA ARG A 39 5.18 0.90 -8.41
C ARG A 39 6.70 0.87 -8.36
N GLU A 40 7.28 -0.08 -9.08
CA GLU A 40 8.75 -0.25 -9.20
C GLU A 40 9.42 0.89 -10.01
N ASP A 41 8.65 1.63 -10.81
CA ASP A 41 9.13 2.80 -11.57
C ASP A 41 9.19 4.09 -10.73
N GLY A 42 8.78 4.04 -9.45
CA GLY A 42 8.80 5.18 -8.54
C GLY A 42 7.77 6.26 -8.86
N ARG A 43 6.74 5.94 -9.68
CA ARG A 43 5.65 6.86 -10.01
C ARG A 43 4.51 6.73 -9.01
N CYS A 44 3.90 7.85 -8.67
CA CYS A 44 2.80 7.93 -7.71
C CYS A 44 1.67 8.86 -8.19
N GLY A 45 0.48 8.73 -7.60
CA GLY A 45 -0.68 9.57 -7.87
C GLY A 45 -1.70 8.96 -8.84
N GLN A 46 -2.81 9.68 -9.05
CA GLN A 46 -4.00 9.18 -9.77
C GLN A 46 -3.75 8.78 -11.23
N TRP A 47 -2.73 9.36 -11.87
CA TRP A 47 -2.40 9.12 -13.27
C TRP A 47 -1.55 7.85 -13.48
N PHE A 48 -1.02 7.29 -12.38
CA PHE A 48 -0.20 6.10 -12.38
C PHE A 48 -0.84 5.07 -11.47
N PRO A 49 -1.83 4.30 -11.94
CA PRO A 49 -2.45 3.28 -11.11
C PRO A 49 -1.44 2.18 -10.75
N ALA A 50 -1.55 1.65 -9.53
CA ALA A 50 -0.84 0.49 -9.05
C ALA A 50 -1.46 -0.82 -9.61
N GLU A 51 -0.88 -1.97 -9.26
CA GLU A 51 -1.40 -3.28 -9.68
C GLU A 51 -2.83 -3.55 -9.17
N ASP A 52 -3.20 -2.88 -8.07
CA ASP A 52 -4.56 -2.93 -7.49
C ASP A 52 -5.60 -2.07 -8.25
N GLY A 53 -5.17 -1.26 -9.22
CA GLY A 53 -6.04 -0.30 -9.92
C GLY A 53 -6.29 1.01 -9.14
N ASN A 54 -5.88 1.08 -7.87
CA ASN A 54 -5.85 2.31 -7.08
C ASN A 54 -4.70 3.24 -7.52
N PRO A 55 -4.76 4.56 -7.22
CA PRO A 55 -3.64 5.47 -7.42
C PRO A 55 -2.36 4.90 -6.80
N ALA A 56 -1.24 4.94 -7.53
CA ALA A 56 0.00 4.44 -6.97
C ALA A 56 0.47 5.31 -5.80
N GLU A 57 0.82 4.64 -4.73
CA GLU A 57 1.45 5.19 -3.55
C GLU A 57 2.97 5.06 -3.67
N CYS A 58 3.68 5.65 -2.72
CA CYS A 58 5.10 5.36 -2.53
C CYS A 58 5.28 4.31 -1.43
N ASP A 59 6.34 3.53 -1.52
CA ASP A 59 6.61 2.47 -0.54
C ASP A 59 6.75 3.07 0.87
N PRO A 60 5.82 2.79 1.80
CA PRO A 60 5.86 3.35 3.16
C PRO A 60 7.03 2.79 3.98
N ALA A 61 7.53 1.60 3.63
CA ALA A 61 8.67 0.96 4.29
C ALA A 61 10.01 1.27 3.60
N GLY A 62 9.96 1.88 2.41
CA GLY A 62 11.13 2.21 1.61
C GLY A 62 11.76 3.56 1.95
N ASP A 63 12.94 3.81 1.37
CA ASP A 63 13.64 5.10 1.50
C ASP A 63 12.88 6.27 0.87
N TYR A 64 12.03 6.00 -0.14
CA TYR A 64 11.36 7.00 -0.98
C TYR A 64 9.86 7.04 -0.71
N ALA A 65 9.47 7.24 0.55
CA ALA A 65 8.10 7.14 1.00
C ALA A 65 7.22 8.38 0.70
N CYS A 66 7.73 9.44 0.07
CA CYS A 66 6.95 10.64 -0.21
C CYS A 66 6.66 10.82 -1.70
N CYS A 67 5.41 11.09 -2.04
CA CYS A 67 4.98 11.45 -3.39
C CYS A 67 5.01 12.96 -3.58
N SER A 68 5.81 13.42 -4.53
CA SER A 68 5.88 14.83 -4.93
C SER A 68 4.72 15.25 -5.85
N GLU A 69 4.51 16.56 -5.99
CA GLU A 69 3.58 17.14 -6.98
C GLU A 69 3.87 16.71 -8.43
N PHE A 70 5.12 16.33 -8.72
CA PHE A 70 5.56 15.85 -10.03
C PHE A 70 5.29 14.36 -10.25
N THR A 71 4.48 13.71 -9.41
CA THR A 71 4.12 12.28 -9.51
C THR A 71 5.32 11.32 -9.35
N TRP A 72 6.31 11.73 -8.55
CA TRP A 72 7.51 10.95 -8.27
C TRP A 72 7.72 10.70 -6.78
N CYS A 73 8.11 9.47 -6.46
CA CYS A 73 8.51 9.04 -5.12
C CYS A 73 9.92 9.55 -4.78
N GLY A 74 10.05 10.15 -3.61
CA GLY A 74 11.29 10.71 -3.11
C GLY A 74 11.33 10.78 -1.58
N LYS A 75 12.40 11.38 -1.07
CA LYS A 75 12.68 11.47 0.38
C LYS A 75 13.14 12.84 0.87
N THR A 76 13.35 13.77 -0.06
CA THR A 76 13.84 15.11 0.27
C THR A 76 12.68 16.00 0.70
N ALA A 77 12.98 17.14 1.33
CA ALA A 77 11.96 18.14 1.68
C ALA A 77 11.11 18.54 0.46
N ALA A 78 11.69 18.69 -0.73
CA ALA A 78 10.90 18.99 -1.94
C ALA A 78 9.89 17.88 -2.33
N HIS A 79 10.07 16.65 -1.87
CA HIS A 79 9.14 15.54 -2.11
C HIS A 79 8.15 15.29 -0.97
N CYS A 80 8.46 15.72 0.25
CA CYS A 80 7.64 15.47 1.45
C CYS A 80 7.00 16.74 2.04
N ASP A 81 7.65 17.90 1.90
CA ASP A 81 7.33 19.20 2.48
C ASP A 81 6.88 20.16 1.38
N CYS A 82 5.79 19.79 0.72
CA CYS A 82 5.12 20.66 -0.24
C CYS A 82 3.59 20.57 -0.08
N PRO A 83 2.83 21.61 -0.50
CA PRO A 83 1.38 21.67 -0.26
C PRO A 83 0.59 20.55 -0.93
N ALA A 84 1.13 19.97 -2.01
CA ALA A 84 0.52 18.91 -2.79
C ALA A 84 1.25 17.55 -2.64
N CYS A 85 2.23 17.46 -1.73
CA CYS A 85 3.00 16.25 -1.49
C CYS A 85 2.25 15.31 -0.53
N VAL A 86 2.44 14.00 -0.70
CA VAL A 86 1.84 12.98 0.19
C VAL A 86 2.96 12.15 0.81
N ASP A 87 3.02 12.11 2.14
CA ASP A 87 4.00 11.32 2.89
C ASP A 87 3.37 10.02 3.39
N TYR A 88 3.90 8.87 2.93
CA TYR A 88 3.38 7.54 3.26
C TYR A 88 4.09 6.90 4.46
N ARG A 89 5.08 7.56 5.10
CA ARG A 89 5.88 6.99 6.22
C ARG A 89 5.07 6.60 7.47
N ASN A 90 3.84 7.11 7.62
CA ASN A 90 3.03 6.90 8.82
C ASN A 90 1.54 6.62 8.50
N THR A 91 1.27 5.70 7.57
CA THR A 91 -0.10 5.27 7.21
C THR A 91 -0.82 4.44 8.30
N GLY A 92 -0.45 4.61 9.57
CA GLY A 92 -1.22 4.24 10.77
C GLY A 92 -2.01 5.40 11.40
N SER A 93 -1.87 6.63 10.88
CA SER A 93 -2.71 7.76 11.32
C SER A 93 -3.05 8.65 10.13
N ASN A 94 -4.31 8.57 9.71
CA ASN A 94 -4.96 9.67 9.00
C ASN A 94 -4.67 10.96 9.74
N THR A 95 -3.88 11.82 9.10
CA THR A 95 -3.91 13.29 9.17
C THR A 95 -2.64 13.67 8.38
N HIS A 96 -2.74 14.23 7.18
CA HIS A 96 -2.87 15.69 7.07
C HIS A 96 -3.23 16.31 8.41
N SER A 97 -2.26 16.26 9.32
CA SER A 97 -2.17 17.29 10.30
C SER A 97 -1.42 18.34 9.50
N GLU A 98 -2.07 19.30 8.84
CA GLU A 98 -2.72 20.37 9.60
C GLU A 98 -2.32 20.20 11.05
N SER A 99 -1.10 20.63 11.39
CA SER A 99 -0.77 20.82 12.80
C SER A 99 -1.95 21.59 13.40
N TRP A 100 -2.87 20.87 14.04
CA TRP A 100 -4.26 21.26 14.21
C TRP A 100 -4.37 22.06 15.51
N SER A 101 -3.54 23.10 15.62
CA SER A 101 -3.41 23.86 16.87
C SER A 101 -3.18 25.36 16.67
N THR A 102 -2.98 25.83 15.43
CA THR A 102 -2.83 27.28 15.16
C THR A 102 -4.06 27.87 14.44
N VAL A 103 -4.85 27.09 13.71
CA VAL A 103 -5.98 27.63 12.93
C VAL A 103 -7.24 27.97 13.76
N ASN A 104 -7.39 27.42 14.96
CA ASN A 104 -8.47 27.81 15.88
C ASN A 104 -8.08 28.90 16.90
N ASN A 105 -6.87 29.46 16.82
CA ASN A 105 -6.44 30.58 17.68
C ASN A 105 -5.70 31.72 16.95
N THR A 106 -5.59 31.68 15.61
CA THR A 106 -4.96 32.80 14.85
C THR A 106 -5.87 33.44 13.83
N PHE A 107 -7.18 33.18 13.87
CA PHE A 107 -8.16 34.06 13.22
C PHE A 107 -8.43 35.33 14.05
N ASN A 108 -7.43 35.82 14.80
CA ASN A 108 -7.57 37.06 15.56
C ASN A 108 -6.35 37.99 15.54
N ASP A 109 -5.24 37.73 14.81
CA ASP A 109 -4.09 38.64 14.93
C ASP A 109 -3.20 38.86 13.70
N SER A 110 -3.62 38.55 12.48
CA SER A 110 -2.87 39.01 11.28
C SER A 110 -3.73 39.10 10.02
N ILE A 111 -4.73 39.98 10.03
CA ILE A 111 -5.20 40.62 8.79
C ILE A 111 -4.21 41.77 8.51
N PRO A 112 -3.33 41.70 7.50
CA PRO A 112 -2.70 42.93 7.01
C PRO A 112 -3.83 43.81 6.49
N SER A 113 -4.02 44.96 7.15
CA SER A 113 -4.97 45.97 6.75
C SER A 113 -4.64 46.43 5.33
N PHE A 114 -5.32 45.85 4.34
CA PHE A 114 -5.39 46.45 3.02
C PHE A 114 -6.21 47.73 3.18
N ASN A 115 -5.50 48.87 3.13
CA ASN A 115 -6.08 50.20 3.03
C ASN A 115 -6.34 50.45 1.53
N PRO A 116 -7.59 50.45 1.04
CA PRO A 116 -7.87 50.96 -0.29
C PRO A 116 -7.83 52.50 -0.24
N THR A 117 -6.88 53.09 -0.97
CA THR A 117 -6.86 54.51 -1.36
C THR A 117 -8.07 54.89 -2.20
#